data_AF-A0A356J4Q6-F1
#
_entry.id   AF-A0A356J4Q6-F1
#
_cell.length_a   1.000
_cell.length_b   1.000
_cell.length_c   1.000
_cell.angle_alpha   90.00
_cell.angle_beta   90.00
_cell.angle_gamma   90.00
#
_symmetry.space_group_name_H-M   'P 1'
#
loop_
_entity.id
_entity.type
_entity.pdbx_description
1 polymer ?
#
loop_
_entity_poly.entity_id
_entity_poly.type
_entity_poly.pdbx_seq_one_letter_code
_entity_poly.pdbx_strand_id
1 'polypeptide(L)'
;AHADASEPVAEKAKTGDEPAEKAEAAREVAKEEAPETAGTVAEASAADGTGKDAGSRRPAEPAPAVAARESAPSKVNEALNLLDELAAEDNAGDSSAVARAEPAKQGEASVSKLTVVARPANPDAELLANIRATEKLRRQAYDAQARREIVEARRAMSDEDYRAAVRHYGNAANLLNGRTGSTDMRRECEQGVAEGLYRAAMQEDRTGRRDRALKLMAKAIDLCHPRARRQYEQWVKEGDPAKEIVDVAAISHRRNAKDYKDARGKNLRHLKRARQYLATRELDKALDECELVLVADPYNQEALRVRKAIQKKRRTILAQERAATREGMIADVDEAWRPVYAVDAREIADSAAQTLKSPTGADAERSVEQSIIKRMKEMRLPSISFKPPATIIDAVEFFRTASKDYDRPDIPVEQRGFNFVLKTPNALQATATEEPAEEASGFGSDDESAQPAGQAGVPVIPMIAVSNISFYDALKQVCELVGYKFKVQGSIVIVMHKNASTDEMVTRSYPVLSSFMDRMTSASSDMKEMKSSGFGGGSSRASDEESEGNQEKDWKEFFSLLGVQWPEGSSIMYIKTIGKLRVKNTYENLAELEQALTEMNADPKLIEIEARFVEVCQEDLNSL
;
A
#
# COMPACT_ATOMS: atom_id res chain seq x y z
N ALA A 1 -62.04 24.95 14.44
CA ALA A 1 -62.23 26.35 14.82
C ALA A 1 -61.07 27.14 14.25
N HIS A 2 -61.40 28.02 13.29
CA HIS A 2 -60.65 29.12 12.64
C HIS A 2 -59.10 29.05 12.64
N ALA A 3 -58.46 28.93 11.47
CA ALA A 3 -58.26 30.02 10.47
C ALA A 3 -57.42 31.15 11.11
N ASP A 4 -56.39 31.72 10.48
CA ASP A 4 -56.19 31.94 9.06
C ASP A 4 -54.76 32.50 8.85
N ALA A 5 -54.34 32.48 7.59
CA ALA A 5 -53.56 33.51 6.90
C ALA A 5 -52.27 34.06 7.57
N SER A 6 -51.07 33.82 7.03
CA SER A 6 -50.55 34.24 5.72
C SER A 6 -49.37 35.19 5.98
N GLU A 7 -48.31 35.00 5.20
CA GLU A 7 -47.20 35.91 4.91
C GLU A 7 -47.68 37.37 4.64
N PRO A 8 -46.84 38.41 4.34
CA PRO A 8 -45.45 38.34 3.84
C PRO A 8 -44.54 39.55 4.18
N VAL A 9 -43.40 39.59 3.47
CA VAL A 9 -42.70 40.76 2.93
C VAL A 9 -41.45 41.25 3.67
N ALA A 10 -40.36 41.10 2.92
CA ALA A 10 -39.07 41.73 3.09
C ALA A 10 -39.11 43.25 2.89
N GLU A 11 -38.35 43.99 3.71
CA GLU A 11 -38.02 45.38 3.43
C GLU A 11 -36.49 45.58 3.45
N LYS A 12 -35.99 46.15 2.35
CA LYS A 12 -34.62 46.62 2.17
C LYS A 12 -34.56 48.11 2.54
N ALA A 13 -33.55 48.52 3.31
CA ALA A 13 -32.81 49.79 3.19
C ALA A 13 -31.64 49.74 4.22
N LYS A 14 -30.33 49.85 3.88
CA LYS A 14 -29.56 51.05 3.48
C LYS A 14 -29.95 52.26 4.36
N THR A 15 -29.14 52.84 5.24
CA THR A 15 -27.78 53.43 5.14
C THR A 15 -27.40 53.82 6.58
N GLY A 16 -26.18 53.62 7.07
CA GLY A 16 -25.08 54.56 6.89
C GLY A 16 -24.93 55.43 8.14
N ASP A 17 -23.82 55.32 8.86
CA ASP A 17 -22.99 56.49 9.21
C ASP A 17 -21.67 56.02 9.82
N GLU A 18 -20.60 56.59 9.27
CA GLU A 18 -19.24 56.71 9.83
C GLU A 18 -19.27 57.77 10.96
N PRO A 19 -18.19 58.11 11.73
CA PRO A 19 -16.81 58.20 11.25
C PRO A 19 -15.65 57.95 12.25
N ALA A 20 -14.47 57.80 11.63
CA ALA A 20 -13.14 58.33 11.99
C ALA A 20 -12.53 57.98 13.38
N GLU A 21 -11.23 57.72 13.54
CA GLU A 21 -10.14 58.54 13.02
C GLU A 21 -8.75 57.89 13.27
N LYS A 22 -7.92 57.85 12.22
CA LYS A 22 -6.42 57.96 12.14
C LYS A 22 -5.53 56.95 12.90
N ALA A 23 -4.32 56.59 12.45
CA ALA A 23 -3.38 57.13 11.46
C ALA A 23 -2.50 55.99 10.91
N GLU A 24 -2.09 56.01 9.62
CA GLU A 24 -0.70 56.24 9.12
C GLU A 24 0.37 55.25 9.64
N ALA A 25 1.36 54.77 8.88
CA ALA A 25 1.78 54.87 7.48
C ALA A 25 2.99 53.92 7.36
N ALA A 26 3.15 53.21 6.25
CA ALA A 26 4.46 52.89 5.66
C ALA A 26 4.25 52.18 4.31
N ARG A 27 4.82 52.80 3.28
CA ARG A 27 4.80 52.44 1.88
C ARG A 27 6.24 52.09 1.53
N GLU A 28 6.50 50.91 0.97
CA GLU A 28 7.70 50.68 0.18
C GLU A 28 7.42 49.74 -0.99
N VAL A 29 8.03 50.08 -2.13
CA VAL A 29 7.83 49.55 -3.48
C VAL A 29 9.20 49.13 -4.02
N ALA A 30 9.32 47.89 -4.50
CA ALA A 30 10.22 47.38 -5.55
C ALA A 30 9.96 45.86 -5.65
N LYS A 31 9.41 45.25 -6.71
CA LYS A 31 9.83 45.03 -8.11
C LYS A 31 11.03 44.06 -8.25
N GLU A 32 10.89 43.13 -9.22
CA GLU A 32 11.75 41.99 -9.65
C GLU A 32 11.44 40.67 -8.91
N GLU A 33 11.29 39.51 -9.54
CA GLU A 33 11.62 39.02 -10.89
C GLU A 33 10.78 37.75 -11.19
N ALA A 34 10.34 37.57 -12.44
CA ALA A 34 9.74 36.33 -12.94
C ALA A 34 10.74 35.63 -13.87
N PRO A 35 10.93 34.30 -13.81
CA PRO A 35 11.77 33.61 -14.78
C PRO A 35 10.95 33.02 -15.93
N GLU A 36 11.19 33.50 -17.14
CA GLU A 36 11.06 32.73 -18.38
C GLU A 36 12.47 32.44 -18.91
N THR A 37 12.76 31.20 -19.30
CA THR A 37 13.60 30.89 -20.48
C THR A 37 13.55 29.39 -20.79
N ALA A 38 13.06 29.05 -21.99
CA ALA A 38 13.72 28.14 -22.94
C ALA A 38 12.78 27.89 -24.13
N GLY A 39 12.72 28.86 -25.05
CA GLY A 39 12.21 28.70 -26.40
C GLY A 39 13.34 28.97 -27.39
N THR A 40 13.76 27.94 -28.12
CA THR A 40 14.73 28.00 -29.22
C THR A 40 14.06 28.57 -30.48
N VAL A 41 14.66 29.59 -31.09
CA VAL A 41 14.29 30.11 -32.41
C VAL A 41 15.36 29.73 -33.44
N ALA A 42 14.88 29.45 -34.64
CA ALA A 42 15.59 29.08 -35.85
C ALA A 42 16.63 30.12 -36.34
N GLU A 43 17.61 29.65 -37.11
CA GLU A 43 18.10 30.44 -38.25
C GLU A 43 18.73 29.56 -39.34
N ALA A 44 18.39 29.88 -40.58
CA ALA A 44 19.00 29.37 -41.80
C ALA A 44 20.19 30.26 -42.17
N SER A 45 21.25 29.68 -42.74
CA SER A 45 22.27 30.43 -43.47
C SER A 45 22.79 29.59 -44.64
N ALA A 46 22.92 30.26 -45.78
CA ALA A 46 23.51 29.79 -47.02
C ALA A 46 24.88 30.47 -47.22
N ALA A 47 25.87 29.75 -47.77
CA ALA A 47 26.87 30.24 -48.73
C ALA A 47 27.97 29.19 -49.01
N ASP A 48 28.34 29.06 -50.29
CA ASP A 48 29.64 28.73 -50.92
C ASP A 48 30.50 27.56 -50.39
N GLY A 49 31.20 26.76 -51.20
CA GLY A 49 31.63 26.86 -52.60
C GLY A 49 33.04 26.23 -52.73
N THR A 50 33.33 25.63 -53.91
CA THR A 50 34.65 25.11 -54.38
C THR A 50 35.16 23.79 -53.76
N GLY A 51 35.82 22.84 -54.43
CA GLY A 51 36.29 22.60 -55.80
C GLY A 51 37.00 21.21 -55.79
N LYS A 52 36.73 20.32 -56.75
CA LYS A 52 37.60 19.97 -57.92
C LYS A 52 38.67 18.89 -57.64
N ASP A 53 38.54 17.70 -58.25
CA ASP A 53 39.53 17.15 -59.21
C ASP A 53 38.94 15.92 -59.96
N ALA A 54 38.89 15.95 -61.30
CA ALA A 54 39.72 15.21 -62.27
C ALA A 54 39.47 13.68 -62.28
N GLY A 55 39.15 13.00 -63.38
CA GLY A 55 39.36 13.30 -64.79
C GLY A 55 40.10 12.13 -65.43
N SER A 56 39.42 11.30 -66.23
CA SER A 56 40.08 10.55 -67.31
C SER A 56 39.11 10.36 -68.47
N ARG A 57 39.57 10.72 -69.67
CA ARG A 57 38.82 10.77 -70.93
C ARG A 57 39.30 9.66 -71.88
N ARG A 58 38.31 9.06 -72.55
CA ARG A 58 38.25 8.63 -73.98
C ARG A 58 38.99 7.33 -74.41
N PRO A 59 38.56 6.67 -75.53
CA PRO A 59 37.83 7.23 -76.68
C PRO A 59 36.58 6.47 -77.20
N ALA A 60 35.81 7.18 -78.04
CA ALA A 60 34.73 6.70 -78.92
C ALA A 60 35.32 6.11 -80.22
N GLU A 61 34.74 5.06 -80.83
CA GLU A 61 33.71 5.05 -81.89
C GLU A 61 33.43 3.57 -82.29
N PRO A 62 32.47 3.20 -83.18
CA PRO A 62 31.18 3.81 -83.53
C PRO A 62 29.99 2.80 -83.43
N ALA A 63 28.77 3.32 -83.36
CA ALA A 63 27.53 2.53 -83.31
C ALA A 63 27.11 1.99 -84.70
N PRO A 64 26.57 0.76 -84.81
CA PRO A 64 25.97 0.28 -86.03
C PRO A 64 24.55 0.84 -86.24
N ALA A 65 24.18 0.91 -87.51
CA ALA A 65 22.95 1.46 -88.06
C ALA A 65 21.66 1.06 -87.32
N VAL A 66 20.86 2.06 -86.94
CA VAL A 66 19.52 1.88 -86.41
C VAL A 66 18.58 1.56 -87.56
N ALA A 67 18.28 0.27 -87.69
CA ALA A 67 17.08 -0.22 -88.35
C ALA A 67 15.84 0.46 -87.74
N ALA A 68 14.86 0.74 -88.59
CA ALA A 68 13.58 1.36 -88.26
C ALA A 68 12.98 0.77 -86.96
N ARG A 69 12.97 1.57 -85.89
CA ARG A 69 12.18 1.27 -84.69
C ARG A 69 10.73 1.59 -85.03
N GLU A 70 9.91 0.57 -85.14
CA GLU A 70 8.49 0.67 -84.82
C GLU A 70 8.39 1.33 -83.45
N SER A 71 7.68 2.46 -83.39
CA SER A 71 7.54 3.27 -82.18
C SER A 71 6.80 2.46 -81.12
N ALA A 72 7.45 2.21 -79.98
CA ALA A 72 6.75 1.81 -78.77
C ALA A 72 5.56 2.75 -78.54
N PRO A 73 4.38 2.26 -78.12
CA PRO A 73 3.23 3.12 -77.87
C PRO A 73 3.63 4.17 -76.84
N SER A 74 3.35 5.44 -77.12
CA SER A 74 3.53 6.48 -76.12
C SER A 74 2.66 6.15 -74.91
N LYS A 75 3.11 6.46 -73.68
CA LYS A 75 2.30 6.29 -72.45
C LYS A 75 0.91 6.95 -72.55
N VAL A 76 0.81 8.00 -73.38
CA VAL A 76 -0.43 8.69 -73.72
C VAL A 76 -1.38 7.78 -74.52
N ASN A 77 -0.88 7.02 -75.49
CA ASN A 77 -1.69 6.07 -76.25
C ASN A 77 -2.21 4.92 -75.38
N GLU A 78 -1.42 4.46 -74.41
CA GLU A 78 -1.87 3.46 -73.44
C GLU A 78 -2.99 4.00 -72.53
N ALA A 79 -2.97 5.30 -72.20
CA ALA A 79 -4.06 5.96 -71.48
C ALA A 79 -5.33 6.05 -72.32
N LEU A 80 -5.21 6.40 -73.61
CA LEU A 80 -6.34 6.43 -74.55
C LEU A 80 -6.98 5.05 -74.72
N ASN A 81 -6.16 4.01 -74.90
CA ASN A 81 -6.66 2.64 -75.04
C ASN A 81 -7.47 2.19 -73.82
N LEU A 82 -7.04 2.51 -72.59
CA LEU A 82 -7.85 2.19 -71.41
C LEU A 82 -9.14 2.97 -71.36
N LEU A 83 -9.15 4.24 -71.79
CA LEU A 83 -10.40 4.99 -71.83
C LEU A 83 -11.39 4.36 -72.82
N ASP A 84 -10.89 3.81 -73.93
CA ASP A 84 -11.72 3.08 -74.88
C ASP A 84 -12.17 1.73 -74.33
N GLU A 85 -11.32 1.01 -73.59
CA GLU A 85 -11.69 -0.20 -72.86
C GLU A 85 -12.78 0.09 -71.80
N LEU A 86 -12.60 1.10 -70.96
CA LEU A 86 -13.58 1.48 -69.93
C LEU A 86 -14.88 2.01 -70.54
N ALA A 87 -14.81 2.74 -71.66
CA ALA A 87 -15.99 3.16 -72.40
C ALA A 87 -16.69 1.97 -73.07
N ALA A 88 -15.97 0.96 -73.52
CA ALA A 88 -16.55 -0.28 -74.03
C ALA A 88 -17.23 -1.09 -72.91
N GLU A 89 -16.67 -1.11 -71.70
CA GLU A 89 -17.34 -1.71 -70.52
C GLU A 89 -18.65 -0.99 -70.17
N ASP A 90 -18.70 0.34 -70.32
CA ASP A 90 -19.94 1.11 -70.12
C ASP A 90 -20.99 0.77 -71.20
N ASN A 91 -20.58 0.66 -72.48
CA ASN A 91 -21.48 0.30 -73.58
C ASN A 91 -21.91 -1.19 -73.59
N ALA A 92 -21.09 -2.09 -73.05
CA ALA A 92 -21.43 -3.51 -72.91
C ALA A 92 -22.51 -3.77 -71.85
N GLY A 93 -22.69 -2.83 -70.90
CA GLY A 93 -23.80 -2.83 -69.95
C GLY A 93 -25.13 -2.29 -70.53
N ASP A 94 -25.05 -1.47 -71.57
CA ASP A 94 -26.20 -0.84 -72.25
C ASP A 94 -26.37 -1.40 -73.68
N SER A 95 -26.74 -2.68 -73.80
CA SER A 95 -27.31 -3.20 -75.05
C SER A 95 -28.76 -2.75 -75.23
N SER A 96 -29.01 -1.43 -75.30
CA SER A 96 -30.25 -0.88 -75.88
C SER A 96 -30.12 0.60 -76.27
N ALA A 97 -29.20 0.96 -77.17
CA ALA A 97 -29.35 2.16 -78.00
C ALA A 97 -28.32 2.18 -79.14
N VAL A 98 -28.60 1.47 -80.23
CA VAL A 98 -27.93 1.75 -81.51
C VAL A 98 -28.54 3.04 -82.08
N ALA A 99 -27.87 4.16 -81.86
CA ALA A 99 -28.11 5.40 -82.59
C ALA A 99 -26.98 5.60 -83.62
N ARG A 100 -27.36 5.38 -84.88
CA ARG A 100 -26.66 5.72 -86.12
C ARG A 100 -26.02 7.12 -86.04
N ALA A 101 -24.71 7.21 -86.27
CA ALA A 101 -24.05 8.45 -86.62
C ALA A 101 -23.76 8.45 -88.14
N GLU A 102 -24.29 9.47 -88.83
CA GLU A 102 -24.07 9.74 -90.25
C GLU A 102 -22.59 10.15 -90.52
N PRO A 103 -22.01 9.76 -91.67
CA PRO A 103 -20.70 10.27 -92.05
C PRO A 103 -20.79 11.71 -92.56
N ALA A 104 -20.06 12.62 -91.91
CA ALA A 104 -19.86 13.98 -92.38
C ALA A 104 -19.07 13.99 -93.70
N LYS A 105 -19.59 14.76 -94.66
CA LYS A 105 -19.09 14.96 -96.02
C LYS A 105 -17.65 15.45 -96.05
N GLN A 106 -16.82 14.78 -96.86
CA GLN A 106 -15.52 15.28 -97.30
C GLN A 106 -15.75 16.50 -98.21
N GLY A 107 -15.20 17.65 -97.81
CA GLY A 107 -15.15 18.84 -98.65
C GLY A 107 -14.16 18.65 -99.80
N GLU A 108 -14.66 18.86 -101.02
CA GLU A 108 -13.91 18.85 -102.27
C GLU A 108 -12.74 19.84 -102.20
N ALA A 109 -11.52 19.35 -102.44
CA ALA A 109 -10.38 20.20 -102.73
C ALA A 109 -10.50 20.69 -104.18
N SER A 110 -10.71 21.99 -104.34
CA SER A 110 -10.71 22.67 -105.64
C SER A 110 -9.31 22.61 -106.27
N VAL A 111 -9.23 22.01 -107.45
CA VAL A 111 -8.02 21.94 -108.27
C VAL A 111 -7.73 23.33 -108.83
N SER A 112 -6.77 24.04 -108.23
CA SER A 112 -6.23 25.28 -108.78
C SER A 112 -5.27 24.97 -109.93
N LYS A 113 -5.59 25.61 -111.07
CA LYS A 113 -4.92 25.59 -112.37
C LYS A 113 -3.39 25.73 -112.24
N LEU A 114 -2.63 24.75 -112.74
CA LEU A 114 -1.18 24.81 -112.90
C LEU A 114 -0.81 25.83 -113.98
N THR A 115 -0.20 26.93 -113.58
CA THR A 115 0.48 27.87 -114.49
C THR A 115 1.89 27.36 -114.75
N VAL A 116 2.22 27.10 -116.02
CA VAL A 116 3.57 26.72 -116.46
C VAL A 116 4.51 27.91 -116.26
N VAL A 117 5.43 27.80 -115.30
CA VAL A 117 6.54 28.75 -115.13
C VAL A 117 7.79 28.18 -115.81
N ALA A 118 8.50 29.07 -116.51
CA ALA A 118 9.67 28.80 -117.33
C ALA A 118 10.78 28.05 -116.58
N ARG A 119 11.48 27.16 -117.31
CA ARG A 119 12.57 26.30 -116.83
C ARG A 119 13.75 27.13 -116.32
N PRO A 120 14.08 27.08 -115.02
CA PRO A 120 15.23 27.76 -114.45
C PRO A 120 16.45 26.82 -114.37
N ALA A 121 17.61 27.42 -114.15
CA ALA A 121 18.92 26.81 -114.39
C ALA A 121 19.30 25.62 -113.49
N ASN A 122 18.49 25.22 -112.49
CA ASN A 122 18.71 24.05 -111.64
C ASN A 122 17.37 23.43 -111.13
N PRO A 123 16.79 22.41 -111.78
CA PRO A 123 15.47 21.85 -111.42
C PRO A 123 15.43 21.19 -110.03
N ASP A 124 16.56 20.61 -109.57
CA ASP A 124 16.61 19.88 -108.30
C ASP A 124 16.54 20.81 -107.08
N ALA A 125 17.08 22.03 -107.20
CA ALA A 125 17.07 23.02 -106.12
C ALA A 125 15.63 23.54 -105.84
N GLU A 126 14.83 23.71 -106.89
CA GLU A 126 13.43 24.14 -106.78
C GLU A 126 12.52 23.04 -106.27
N LEU A 127 12.73 21.80 -106.71
CA LEU A 127 12.02 20.64 -106.15
C LEU A 127 12.28 20.51 -104.65
N LEU A 128 13.55 20.64 -104.20
CA LEU A 128 13.89 20.65 -102.78
C LEU A 128 13.27 21.84 -102.03
N ALA A 129 13.20 23.03 -102.65
CA ALA A 129 12.54 24.19 -102.05
C ALA A 129 11.02 23.99 -101.91
N ASN A 130 10.37 23.41 -102.91
CA ASN A 130 8.94 23.10 -102.90
C ASN A 130 8.61 21.99 -101.89
N ILE A 131 9.47 20.96 -101.79
CA ILE A 131 9.33 19.91 -100.77
C ILE A 131 9.47 20.52 -99.37
N ARG A 132 10.46 21.40 -99.15
CA ARG A 132 10.62 22.12 -97.86
C ARG A 132 9.42 23.04 -97.56
N ALA A 133 8.88 23.73 -98.56
CA ALA A 133 7.74 24.62 -98.40
C ALA A 133 6.44 23.86 -98.09
N THR A 134 6.16 22.78 -98.82
CA THR A 134 5.01 21.89 -98.59
C THR A 134 5.14 21.16 -97.26
N GLU A 135 6.33 20.72 -96.88
CA GLU A 135 6.60 20.14 -95.57
C GLU A 135 6.38 21.18 -94.45
N LYS A 136 6.87 22.41 -94.61
CA LYS A 136 6.61 23.50 -93.67
C LYS A 136 5.13 23.79 -93.52
N LEU A 137 4.37 23.84 -94.62
CA LEU A 137 2.92 24.04 -94.59
C LEU A 137 2.20 22.88 -93.90
N ARG A 138 2.60 21.63 -94.19
CA ARG A 138 2.07 20.43 -93.53
C ARG A 138 2.34 20.46 -92.02
N ARG A 139 3.53 20.88 -91.59
CA ARG A 139 3.88 21.07 -90.16
C ARG A 139 3.02 22.15 -89.51
N GLN A 140 2.85 23.29 -90.18
CA GLN A 140 1.98 24.37 -89.71
C GLN A 140 0.51 23.92 -89.59
N ALA A 141 0.03 23.08 -90.52
CA ALA A 141 -1.32 22.53 -90.47
C ALA A 141 -1.51 21.59 -89.25
N TYR A 142 -0.54 20.70 -88.97
CA TYR A 142 -0.58 19.85 -87.77
C TYR A 142 -0.50 20.68 -86.48
N ASP A 143 0.32 21.73 -86.44
CA ASP A 143 0.39 22.63 -85.28
C ASP A 143 -0.92 23.41 -85.08
N ALA A 144 -1.55 23.86 -86.16
CA ALA A 144 -2.85 24.52 -86.12
C ALA A 144 -3.97 23.58 -85.65
N GLN A 145 -3.95 22.32 -86.11
CA GLN A 145 -4.91 21.30 -85.67
C GLN A 145 -4.70 20.96 -84.19
N ALA A 146 -3.47 20.71 -83.75
CA ALA A 146 -3.17 20.45 -82.36
C ALA A 146 -3.59 21.60 -81.43
N ARG A 147 -3.44 22.86 -81.87
CA ARG A 147 -3.94 24.03 -81.11
C ARG A 147 -5.46 24.03 -80.96
N ARG A 148 -6.21 23.60 -81.98
CA ARG A 148 -7.68 23.49 -81.89
C ARG A 148 -8.08 22.42 -80.87
N GLU A 149 -7.45 21.25 -80.96
CA GLU A 149 -7.68 20.14 -80.03
C GLU A 149 -7.34 20.53 -78.58
N ILE A 150 -6.27 21.30 -78.34
CA ILE A 150 -5.94 21.80 -76.99
C ILE A 150 -7.01 22.77 -76.47
N VAL A 151 -7.56 23.64 -77.32
CA VAL A 151 -8.65 24.54 -76.93
C VAL A 151 -9.92 23.75 -76.59
N GLU A 152 -10.25 22.73 -77.38
CA GLU A 152 -11.37 21.82 -77.10
C GLU A 152 -11.15 21.02 -75.83
N ALA A 153 -9.93 20.54 -75.59
CA ALA A 153 -9.57 19.83 -74.36
C ALA A 153 -9.72 20.72 -73.11
N ARG A 154 -9.30 21.99 -73.19
CA ARG A 154 -9.49 22.97 -72.11
C ARG A 154 -10.98 23.24 -71.84
N ARG A 155 -11.81 23.27 -72.89
CA ARG A 155 -13.28 23.38 -72.74
C ARG A 155 -13.86 22.13 -72.08
N ALA A 156 -13.48 20.94 -72.53
CA ALA A 156 -13.91 19.69 -71.88
C ALA A 156 -13.47 19.60 -70.40
N MET A 157 -12.29 20.15 -70.04
CA MET A 157 -11.85 20.25 -68.64
C MET A 157 -12.70 21.24 -67.82
N SER A 158 -13.24 22.30 -68.43
CA SER A 158 -14.16 23.23 -67.76
C SER A 158 -15.58 22.67 -67.66
N ASP A 159 -15.98 21.85 -68.64
CA ASP A 159 -17.31 21.23 -68.72
C ASP A 159 -17.40 19.96 -67.84
N GLU A 160 -16.35 19.63 -67.09
CA GLU A 160 -16.20 18.44 -66.24
C GLU A 160 -16.19 17.10 -67.00
N ASP A 161 -16.16 17.14 -68.33
CA ASP A 161 -16.02 15.97 -69.21
C ASP A 161 -14.54 15.54 -69.35
N TYR A 162 -13.99 15.03 -68.25
CA TYR A 162 -12.56 14.69 -68.16
C TYR A 162 -12.12 13.59 -69.14
N ARG A 163 -13.01 12.64 -69.49
CA ARG A 163 -12.70 11.59 -70.48
C ARG A 163 -12.51 12.17 -71.88
N ALA A 164 -13.37 13.09 -72.29
CA ALA A 164 -13.26 13.79 -73.58
C ALA A 164 -12.00 14.67 -73.60
N ALA A 165 -11.71 15.37 -72.50
CA ALA A 165 -10.50 16.18 -72.36
C ALA A 165 -9.21 15.36 -72.57
N VAL A 166 -9.11 14.18 -71.93
CA VAL A 166 -7.95 13.29 -72.11
C VAL A 166 -7.81 12.85 -73.57
N ARG A 167 -8.91 12.57 -74.27
CA ARG A 167 -8.90 12.21 -75.70
C ARG A 167 -8.38 13.35 -76.57
N HIS A 168 -8.89 14.57 -76.39
CA HIS A 168 -8.44 15.73 -77.15
C HIS A 168 -6.98 16.08 -76.88
N TYR A 169 -6.52 16.03 -75.62
CA TYR A 169 -5.10 16.22 -75.29
C TYR A 169 -4.21 15.10 -75.85
N GLY A 170 -4.69 13.85 -75.84
CA GLY A 170 -3.96 12.73 -76.43
C GLY A 170 -3.83 12.82 -77.95
N ASN A 171 -4.92 13.22 -78.64
CA ASN A 171 -4.90 13.47 -80.08
C ASN A 171 -3.95 14.63 -80.43
N ALA A 172 -3.99 15.72 -79.65
CA ALA A 172 -3.06 16.83 -79.82
C ALA A 172 -1.60 16.38 -79.62
N ALA A 173 -1.31 15.56 -78.60
CA ALA A 173 0.02 15.03 -78.34
C ALA A 173 0.54 14.15 -79.51
N ASN A 174 -0.34 13.36 -80.13
CA ASN A 174 -0.01 12.53 -81.29
C ASN A 174 0.27 13.34 -82.56
N LEU A 175 -0.43 14.47 -82.77
CA LEU A 175 -0.16 15.39 -83.89
C LEU A 175 1.16 16.16 -83.70
N LEU A 176 1.54 16.43 -82.45
CA LEU A 176 2.78 17.11 -82.10
C LEU A 176 3.94 16.11 -82.07
N ASN A 177 4.60 15.88 -83.21
CA ASN A 177 5.88 15.15 -83.28
C ASN A 177 7.03 15.86 -82.54
N GLY A 178 8.08 15.15 -82.13
CA GLY A 178 9.26 15.53 -81.30
C GLY A 178 10.10 16.76 -81.73
N ARG A 179 9.45 17.86 -82.11
CA ARG A 179 10.01 19.09 -82.64
C ARG A 179 10.33 20.07 -81.51
N THR A 180 11.42 20.82 -81.65
CA THR A 180 11.88 21.81 -80.64
C THR A 180 10.89 22.94 -80.40
N GLY A 181 10.14 23.39 -81.41
CA GLY A 181 9.09 24.42 -81.25
C GLY A 181 7.76 23.90 -80.69
N SER A 182 7.57 22.58 -80.62
CA SER A 182 6.34 21.93 -80.16
C SER A 182 6.48 21.29 -78.77
N THR A 183 7.64 21.45 -78.12
CA THR A 183 7.93 20.85 -76.80
C THR A 183 7.02 21.38 -75.72
N ASP A 184 6.76 22.69 -75.73
CA ASP A 184 5.94 23.35 -74.69
C ASP A 184 4.48 22.91 -74.79
N MET A 185 3.96 22.84 -76.01
CA MET A 185 2.61 22.34 -76.28
C MET A 185 2.47 20.85 -75.93
N ARG A 186 3.51 20.04 -76.17
CA ARG A 186 3.50 18.63 -75.75
C ARG A 186 3.49 18.52 -74.23
N ARG A 187 4.33 19.28 -73.52
CA ARG A 187 4.34 19.30 -72.05
C ARG A 187 2.97 19.70 -71.50
N GLU A 188 2.31 20.68 -72.12
CA GLU A 188 0.94 21.05 -71.76
C GLU A 188 -0.04 19.90 -71.98
N CYS A 189 0.04 19.19 -73.11
CA CYS A 189 -0.82 18.03 -73.38
C CYS A 189 -0.57 16.89 -72.38
N GLU A 190 0.70 16.57 -72.07
CA GLU A 190 1.05 15.53 -71.11
C GLU A 190 0.54 15.86 -69.70
N GLN A 191 0.69 17.12 -69.27
CA GLN A 191 0.12 17.62 -68.01
C GLN A 191 -1.42 17.59 -68.04
N GLY A 192 -2.03 18.00 -69.14
CA GLY A 192 -3.49 17.98 -69.33
C GLY A 192 -4.06 16.57 -69.31
N VAL A 193 -3.39 15.58 -69.90
CA VAL A 193 -3.76 14.16 -69.80
C VAL A 193 -3.64 13.68 -68.36
N ALA A 194 -2.53 13.99 -67.68
CA ALA A 194 -2.30 13.55 -66.30
C ALA A 194 -3.35 14.15 -65.33
N GLU A 195 -3.67 15.44 -65.47
CA GLU A 195 -4.71 16.12 -64.70
C GLU A 195 -6.12 15.61 -65.04
N GLY A 196 -6.41 15.38 -66.33
CA GLY A 196 -7.67 14.83 -66.79
C GLY A 196 -7.92 13.42 -66.24
N LEU A 197 -6.93 12.54 -66.27
CA LEU A 197 -7.03 11.20 -65.67
C LEU A 197 -7.22 11.25 -64.16
N TYR A 198 -6.51 12.15 -63.47
CA TYR A 198 -6.69 12.34 -62.03
C TYR A 198 -8.11 12.79 -61.68
N ARG A 199 -8.64 13.79 -62.40
CA ARG A 199 -10.01 14.28 -62.17
C ARG A 199 -11.07 13.24 -62.54
N ALA A 200 -10.87 12.52 -63.64
CA ALA A 200 -11.72 11.40 -64.02
C ALA A 200 -11.75 10.31 -62.93
N ALA A 201 -10.60 9.95 -62.37
CA ALA A 201 -10.54 8.98 -61.28
C ALA A 201 -11.27 9.47 -60.02
N MET A 202 -11.13 10.76 -59.66
CA MET A 202 -11.88 11.35 -58.55
C MET A 202 -13.40 11.32 -58.79
N GLN A 203 -13.84 11.48 -60.04
CA GLN A 203 -15.25 11.36 -60.41
C GLN A 203 -15.73 9.92 -60.28
N GLU A 204 -14.97 8.93 -60.75
CA GLU A 204 -15.32 7.50 -60.62
C GLU A 204 -15.41 7.05 -59.15
N ASP A 205 -14.51 7.54 -58.28
CA ASP A 205 -14.58 7.28 -56.84
C ASP A 205 -15.84 7.87 -56.21
N ARG A 206 -16.22 9.10 -56.58
CA ARG A 206 -17.50 9.71 -56.16
C ARG A 206 -18.72 8.90 -56.62
N THR A 207 -18.64 8.27 -57.80
CA THR A 207 -19.70 7.37 -58.29
C THR A 207 -19.67 5.97 -57.67
N GLY A 208 -18.66 5.66 -56.85
CA GLY A 208 -18.50 4.37 -56.16
C GLY A 208 -17.77 3.29 -56.98
N ARG A 209 -17.31 3.59 -58.20
CA ARG A 209 -16.60 2.65 -59.09
C ARG A 209 -15.09 2.63 -58.78
N ARG A 210 -14.74 2.19 -57.57
CA ARG A 210 -13.37 2.29 -57.03
C ARG A 210 -12.31 1.56 -57.85
N ASP A 211 -12.62 0.38 -58.39
CA ASP A 211 -11.66 -0.40 -59.17
C ASP A 211 -11.22 0.34 -60.44
N ARG A 212 -12.15 1.05 -61.09
CA ARG A 212 -11.87 1.89 -62.26
C ARG A 212 -11.08 3.14 -61.86
N ALA A 213 -11.45 3.76 -60.74
CA ALA A 213 -10.73 4.90 -60.20
C ALA A 213 -9.25 4.55 -59.92
N LEU A 214 -8.97 3.38 -59.32
CA LEU A 214 -7.61 2.91 -59.07
C LEU A 214 -6.81 2.70 -60.36
N LYS A 215 -7.42 2.11 -61.40
CA LYS A 215 -6.77 1.93 -62.72
C LYS A 215 -6.43 3.28 -63.38
N LEU A 216 -7.35 4.24 -63.35
CA LEU A 216 -7.12 5.59 -63.90
C LEU A 216 -6.04 6.34 -63.12
N MET A 217 -6.00 6.22 -61.79
CA MET A 217 -4.97 6.82 -60.95
C MET A 217 -3.59 6.22 -61.20
N ALA A 218 -3.50 4.90 -61.39
CA ALA A 218 -2.23 4.26 -61.74
C ALA A 218 -1.64 4.87 -63.03
N LYS A 219 -2.47 5.06 -64.06
CA LYS A 219 -2.03 5.72 -65.30
C LYS A 219 -1.67 7.20 -65.12
N ALA A 220 -2.37 7.92 -64.24
CA ALA A 220 -2.00 9.28 -63.90
C ALA A 220 -0.63 9.35 -63.19
N ILE A 221 -0.25 8.32 -62.42
CA ILE A 221 1.07 8.19 -61.81
C ILE A 221 2.14 7.93 -62.87
N ASP A 222 1.86 7.09 -63.87
CA ASP A 222 2.80 6.78 -64.97
C ASP A 222 3.15 8.01 -65.82
N LEU A 223 2.22 8.97 -65.87
CA LEU A 223 2.36 10.30 -66.49
C LEU A 223 2.81 11.39 -65.50
N CYS A 224 3.26 11.01 -64.31
CA CYS A 224 3.88 11.87 -63.30
C CYS A 224 2.97 12.98 -62.73
N HIS A 225 1.68 12.71 -62.50
CA HIS A 225 0.81 13.67 -61.81
C HIS A 225 1.25 13.92 -60.36
N PRO A 226 1.38 15.19 -59.89
CA PRO A 226 1.99 15.50 -58.60
C PRO A 226 1.21 14.99 -57.37
N ARG A 227 -0.11 14.84 -57.46
CA ARG A 227 -0.98 14.43 -56.34
C ARG A 227 -1.46 12.97 -56.43
N ALA A 228 -1.32 12.32 -57.57
CA ALA A 228 -1.98 11.03 -57.83
C ALA A 228 -1.43 9.91 -56.92
N ARG A 229 -0.11 9.87 -56.70
CA ARG A 229 0.54 8.85 -55.88
C ARG A 229 0.04 8.81 -54.44
N ARG A 230 -0.05 9.98 -53.80
CA ARG A 230 -0.54 10.08 -52.42
C ARG A 230 -1.99 9.61 -52.29
N GLN A 231 -2.83 10.00 -53.24
CA GLN A 231 -4.24 9.61 -53.25
C GLN A 231 -4.42 8.11 -53.53
N TYR A 232 -3.65 7.54 -54.46
CA TYR A 232 -3.63 6.10 -54.70
C TYR A 232 -3.23 5.31 -53.45
N GLU A 233 -2.18 5.74 -52.75
CA GLU A 233 -1.77 5.12 -51.48
C GLU A 233 -2.84 5.24 -50.39
N GLN A 234 -3.63 6.32 -50.37
CA GLN A 234 -4.78 6.47 -49.46
C GLN A 234 -5.90 5.50 -49.82
N TRP A 235 -6.30 5.44 -51.10
CA TRP A 235 -7.34 4.53 -51.57
C TRP A 235 -6.99 3.05 -51.41
N VAL A 236 -5.72 2.68 -51.61
CA VAL A 236 -5.25 1.31 -51.36
C VAL A 236 -5.32 0.96 -49.87
N LYS A 237 -5.03 1.90 -48.96
CA LYS A 237 -5.19 1.69 -47.52
C LYS A 237 -6.65 1.55 -47.10
N GLU A 238 -7.52 2.40 -47.64
CA GLU A 238 -8.96 2.37 -47.37
C GLU A 238 -9.65 1.14 -47.99
N GLY A 239 -9.11 0.61 -49.10
CA GLY A 239 -9.64 -0.55 -49.83
C GLY A 239 -9.35 -1.91 -49.20
N ASP A 240 -8.61 -1.97 -48.09
CA ASP A 240 -8.32 -3.19 -47.31
C ASP A 240 -9.22 -3.28 -46.05
N PRO A 241 -10.57 -3.32 -46.12
CA PRO A 241 -11.39 -3.49 -44.92
C PRO A 241 -11.17 -4.87 -44.27
N ALA A 242 -10.64 -5.85 -45.02
CA ALA A 242 -10.35 -7.19 -44.53
C ALA A 242 -9.11 -7.26 -43.63
N LYS A 243 -8.18 -6.29 -43.68
CA LYS A 243 -7.08 -6.21 -42.72
C LYS A 243 -7.46 -5.45 -41.44
N GLU A 244 -8.51 -4.62 -41.50
CA GLU A 244 -8.95 -3.82 -40.35
C GLU A 244 -10.00 -4.52 -39.48
N ILE A 245 -10.58 -5.65 -39.92
CA ILE A 245 -11.19 -6.61 -38.98
C ILE A 245 -10.07 -7.42 -38.30
N VAL A 246 -9.12 -6.72 -37.68
CA VAL A 246 -8.56 -7.25 -36.44
C VAL A 246 -9.70 -7.14 -35.46
N ASP A 247 -10.10 -8.25 -34.82
CA ASP A 247 -11.08 -8.22 -33.74
C ASP A 247 -10.57 -7.30 -32.60
N VAL A 248 -10.81 -5.99 -32.69
CA VAL A 248 -10.47 -5.02 -31.64
C VAL A 248 -11.27 -5.32 -30.37
N ALA A 249 -12.38 -6.05 -30.51
CA ALA A 249 -13.13 -6.65 -29.41
C ALA A 249 -12.28 -7.62 -28.55
N ALA A 250 -11.25 -8.26 -29.13
CA ALA A 250 -10.33 -9.13 -28.39
C ALA A 250 -9.32 -8.32 -27.56
N ILE A 251 -8.96 -7.10 -27.98
CA ILE A 251 -8.08 -6.19 -27.23
C ILE A 251 -8.92 -5.39 -26.22
N SER A 252 -9.62 -6.10 -25.34
CA SER A 252 -10.29 -5.44 -24.22
C SER A 252 -9.23 -4.88 -23.26
N HIS A 253 -9.12 -3.55 -23.18
CA HIS A 253 -8.27 -2.93 -22.18
C HIS A 253 -8.69 -3.39 -20.78
N ARG A 254 -7.75 -3.71 -19.88
CA ARG A 254 -8.05 -4.11 -18.49
C ARG A 254 -8.99 -3.13 -17.77
N ARG A 255 -8.93 -1.84 -18.12
CA ARG A 255 -9.83 -0.78 -17.63
C ARG A 255 -11.31 -1.02 -17.98
N ASN A 256 -11.56 -1.67 -19.11
CA ASN A 256 -12.90 -1.97 -19.60
C ASN A 256 -13.46 -3.29 -19.08
N ALA A 257 -12.60 -4.17 -18.54
CA ALA A 257 -13.00 -5.41 -17.90
C ALA A 257 -14.01 -5.14 -16.78
N LYS A 258 -15.06 -5.97 -16.70
CA LYS A 258 -16.16 -5.82 -15.75
C LYS A 258 -15.65 -5.88 -14.30
N ASP A 259 -14.83 -6.88 -13.99
CA ASP A 259 -14.29 -7.09 -12.64
C ASP A 259 -13.45 -5.90 -12.16
N TYR A 260 -12.69 -5.28 -13.06
CA TYR A 260 -11.91 -4.08 -12.76
C TYR A 260 -12.80 -2.88 -12.44
N LYS A 261 -13.89 -2.69 -13.19
CA LYS A 261 -14.87 -1.62 -12.92
C LYS A 261 -15.55 -1.85 -11.58
N ASP A 262 -15.90 -3.09 -11.25
CA ASP A 262 -16.55 -3.45 -9.99
C ASP A 262 -15.61 -3.22 -8.80
N ALA A 263 -14.35 -3.65 -8.90
CA ALA A 263 -13.32 -3.41 -7.88
C ALA A 263 -13.07 -1.90 -7.69
N ARG A 264 -12.94 -1.14 -8.78
CA ARG A 264 -12.81 0.33 -8.73
C ARG A 264 -14.03 0.98 -8.08
N GLY A 265 -15.23 0.51 -8.40
CA GLY A 265 -16.48 0.98 -7.82
C GLY A 265 -16.54 0.75 -6.31
N LYS A 266 -16.13 -0.43 -5.83
CA LYS A 266 -16.01 -0.76 -4.40
C LYS A 266 -14.99 0.16 -3.72
N ASN A 267 -13.79 0.31 -4.28
CA ASN A 267 -12.74 1.19 -3.73
C ASN A 267 -13.21 2.64 -3.60
N LEU A 268 -13.96 3.15 -4.57
CA LEU A 268 -14.54 4.49 -4.50
C LEU A 268 -15.59 4.63 -3.39
N ARG A 269 -16.39 3.58 -3.11
CA ARG A 269 -17.36 3.59 -2.01
C ARG A 269 -16.66 3.63 -0.65
N HIS A 270 -15.65 2.77 -0.45
CA HIS A 270 -14.84 2.77 0.77
C HIS A 270 -14.12 4.10 0.99
N LEU A 271 -13.51 4.69 -0.06
CA LEU A 271 -12.89 6.02 0.03
C LEU A 271 -13.88 7.13 0.40
N LYS A 272 -15.12 7.09 -0.11
CA LYS A 272 -16.16 8.05 0.28
C LYS A 272 -16.51 7.93 1.76
N ARG A 273 -16.69 6.70 2.27
CA ARG A 273 -16.96 6.44 3.70
C ARG A 273 -15.80 6.89 4.57
N ALA A 274 -14.56 6.54 4.21
CA ALA A 274 -13.37 6.97 4.95
C ALA A 274 -13.28 8.50 5.06
N ARG A 275 -13.66 9.25 4.01
CA ARG A 275 -13.73 10.72 4.06
C ARG A 275 -14.86 11.23 4.95
N GLN A 276 -16.02 10.56 4.93
CA GLN A 276 -17.13 10.89 5.83
C GLN A 276 -16.73 10.68 7.29
N TYR A 277 -16.14 9.53 7.63
CA TYR A 277 -15.63 9.25 8.98
C TYR A 277 -14.53 10.21 9.41
N LEU A 278 -13.63 10.58 8.50
CA LEU A 278 -12.63 11.61 8.77
C LEU A 278 -13.27 12.96 9.09
N ALA A 279 -14.34 13.34 8.37
CA ALA A 279 -15.08 14.57 8.62
C ALA A 279 -15.82 14.54 9.97
N THR A 280 -16.40 13.39 10.35
CA THR A 280 -17.04 13.19 11.66
C THR A 280 -16.03 12.96 12.80
N ARG A 281 -14.72 12.93 12.51
CA ARG A 281 -13.61 12.64 13.45
C ARG A 281 -13.59 11.22 14.02
N GLU A 282 -14.29 10.28 13.41
CA GLU A 282 -14.20 8.85 13.73
C GLU A 282 -12.96 8.25 13.06
N LEU A 283 -11.78 8.49 13.65
CA LEU A 283 -10.49 8.20 13.00
C LEU A 283 -10.20 6.71 12.79
N ASP A 284 -10.62 5.85 13.72
CA ASP A 284 -10.36 4.40 13.62
C ASP A 284 -11.20 3.77 12.50
N LYS A 285 -12.51 4.05 12.45
CA LYS A 285 -13.37 3.60 11.35
C LYS A 285 -12.93 4.15 10.00
N ALA A 286 -12.45 5.40 9.97
CA ALA A 286 -11.89 5.99 8.76
C ALA A 286 -10.62 5.24 8.29
N LEU A 287 -9.81 4.77 9.23
CA LEU A 287 -8.60 4.02 8.97
C LEU A 287 -8.94 2.63 8.45
N ASP A 288 -9.87 1.92 9.08
CA ASP A 288 -10.32 0.59 8.64
C ASP A 288 -10.83 0.61 7.20
N GLU A 289 -11.71 1.56 6.87
CA GLU A 289 -12.25 1.74 5.50
C GLU A 289 -11.14 2.10 4.48
N CYS A 290 -10.13 2.85 4.92
CA CYS A 290 -8.98 3.19 4.08
C CYS A 290 -8.05 1.98 3.86
N GLU A 291 -7.88 1.13 4.87
CA GLU A 291 -7.07 -0.08 4.79
C GLU A 291 -7.69 -1.13 3.88
N LEU A 292 -9.01 -1.29 3.89
CA LEU A 292 -9.71 -2.15 2.92
C LEU A 292 -9.36 -1.80 1.46
N VAL A 293 -9.20 -0.50 1.16
CA VAL A 293 -8.79 -0.03 -0.17
C VAL A 293 -7.32 -0.34 -0.44
N LEU A 294 -6.43 -0.19 0.55
CA LEU A 294 -5.01 -0.46 0.40
C LEU A 294 -4.70 -1.96 0.32
N VAL A 295 -5.52 -2.81 0.96
CA VAL A 295 -5.43 -4.26 0.80
C VAL A 295 -5.82 -4.67 -0.62
N ALA A 296 -6.87 -4.04 -1.19
CA ALA A 296 -7.29 -4.32 -2.57
C ALA A 296 -6.37 -3.69 -3.63
N ASP A 297 -5.87 -2.48 -3.39
CA ASP A 297 -4.96 -1.73 -4.27
C ASP A 297 -3.90 -1.00 -3.42
N PRO A 298 -2.75 -1.65 -3.18
CA PRO A 298 -1.67 -1.11 -2.32
C PRO A 298 -1.12 0.23 -2.78
N TYR A 299 -1.20 0.53 -4.08
CA TYR A 299 -0.58 1.71 -4.69
C TYR A 299 -1.59 2.84 -4.96
N ASN A 300 -2.80 2.74 -4.41
CA ASN A 300 -3.81 3.78 -4.57
C ASN A 300 -3.41 5.08 -3.86
N GLN A 301 -3.06 6.10 -4.65
CA GLN A 301 -2.61 7.40 -4.16
C GLN A 301 -3.66 8.11 -3.29
N GLU A 302 -4.94 7.99 -3.64
CA GLU A 302 -6.02 8.65 -2.90
C GLU A 302 -6.19 8.06 -1.50
N ALA A 303 -6.08 6.73 -1.38
CA ALA A 303 -6.11 6.05 -0.08
C ALA A 303 -4.88 6.45 0.77
N LEU A 304 -3.69 6.46 0.18
CA LEU A 304 -2.48 6.91 0.89
C LEU A 304 -2.58 8.36 1.39
N ARG A 305 -3.17 9.27 0.59
CA ARG A 305 -3.45 10.66 0.99
C ARG A 305 -4.43 10.73 2.17
N VAL A 306 -5.54 9.97 2.11
CA VAL A 306 -6.53 9.91 3.19
C VAL A 306 -5.89 9.35 4.47
N ARG A 307 -5.15 8.23 4.39
CA ARG A 307 -4.41 7.66 5.53
C ARG A 307 -3.47 8.67 6.17
N LYS A 308 -2.72 9.43 5.35
CA LYS A 308 -1.83 10.49 5.85
C LYS A 308 -2.61 11.59 6.58
N ALA A 309 -3.78 11.98 6.08
CA ALA A 309 -4.65 12.96 6.73
C ALA A 309 -5.19 12.45 8.07
N ILE A 310 -5.64 11.20 8.15
CA ILE A 310 -6.08 10.53 9.39
C ILE A 310 -4.95 10.56 10.42
N GLN A 311 -3.75 10.12 10.05
CA GLN A 311 -2.60 10.09 10.95
C GLN A 311 -2.17 11.48 11.42
N LYS A 312 -2.25 12.51 10.56
CA LYS A 312 -2.00 13.89 10.97
C LYS A 312 -2.98 14.34 12.06
N LYS A 313 -4.28 14.04 11.91
CA LYS A 313 -5.30 14.36 12.91
C LYS A 313 -5.13 13.56 14.21
N ARG A 314 -4.81 12.27 14.11
CA ARG A 314 -4.51 11.43 15.28
C ARG A 314 -3.33 11.99 16.08
N ARG A 315 -2.25 12.40 15.41
CA ARG A 315 -1.09 13.03 16.06
C ARG A 315 -1.44 14.32 16.78
N THR A 316 -2.32 15.16 16.23
CA THR A 316 -2.76 16.39 16.91
C THR A 316 -3.56 16.09 18.18
N ILE A 317 -4.44 15.08 18.15
CA ILE A 317 -5.21 14.65 19.33
C ILE A 317 -4.28 14.09 20.38
N LEU A 318 -3.39 13.16 20.02
CA LEU A 318 -2.40 12.58 20.95
C LEU A 318 -1.44 13.64 21.54
N ALA A 319 -1.20 14.75 20.82
CA ALA A 319 -0.42 15.86 21.36
C ALA A 319 -1.22 16.66 22.40
N GLN A 320 -2.51 16.89 22.15
CA GLN A 320 -3.42 17.53 23.11
C GLN A 320 -3.61 16.68 24.36
N GLU A 321 -3.81 15.37 24.20
CA GLU A 321 -3.92 14.44 25.33
C GLU A 321 -2.64 14.44 26.18
N ARG A 322 -1.46 14.39 25.55
CA ARG A 322 -0.18 14.49 26.27
C ARG A 322 -0.03 15.81 27.01
N ALA A 323 -0.43 16.92 26.40
CA ALA A 323 -0.42 18.23 27.04
C ALA A 323 -1.38 18.25 28.24
N ALA A 324 -2.61 17.76 28.09
CA ALA A 324 -3.60 17.69 29.15
C ALA A 324 -3.14 16.79 30.32
N THR A 325 -2.54 15.62 30.04
CA THR A 325 -1.96 14.78 31.10
C THR A 325 -0.80 15.46 31.82
N ARG A 326 0.04 16.20 31.09
CA ARG A 326 1.14 16.97 31.69
C ARG A 326 0.60 18.08 32.57
N GLU A 327 -0.39 18.83 32.10
CA GLU A 327 -1.05 19.89 32.86
C GLU A 327 -1.73 19.34 34.10
N GLY A 328 -2.39 18.19 34.01
CA GLY A 328 -2.95 17.47 35.16
C GLY A 328 -1.88 17.12 36.19
N MET A 329 -0.75 16.55 35.77
CA MET A 329 0.37 16.25 36.68
C MET A 329 0.97 17.51 37.31
N ILE A 330 1.06 18.62 36.58
CA ILE A 330 1.52 19.90 37.14
C ILE A 330 0.49 20.41 38.16
N ALA A 331 -0.80 20.30 37.87
CA ALA A 331 -1.85 20.70 38.79
C ALA A 331 -1.82 19.86 40.09
N ASP A 332 -1.56 18.55 40.00
CA ASP A 332 -1.39 17.68 41.18
C ASP A 332 -0.16 18.09 42.01
N VAL A 333 0.93 18.48 41.35
CA VAL A 333 2.12 19.03 42.03
C VAL A 333 1.78 20.37 42.68
N ASP A 334 1.18 21.31 41.96
CA ASP A 334 0.77 22.61 42.50
C ASP A 334 -0.23 22.44 43.65
N GLU A 335 -1.11 21.43 43.58
CA GLU A 335 -1.99 21.03 44.65
C GLU A 335 -1.23 20.54 45.89
N ALA A 336 -0.22 19.69 45.73
CA ALA A 336 0.61 19.25 46.84
C ALA A 336 1.43 20.39 47.46
N TRP A 337 1.80 21.40 46.66
CA TRP A 337 2.55 22.58 47.11
C TRP A 337 1.67 23.72 47.58
N ARG A 338 0.34 23.62 47.45
CA ARG A 338 -0.57 24.66 47.93
C ARG A 338 -0.41 24.79 49.45
N PRO A 339 -0.11 25.99 49.97
CA PRO A 339 -0.09 26.17 51.42
C PRO A 339 -1.52 25.98 51.92
N VAL A 340 -1.71 25.10 52.90
CA VAL A 340 -3.02 24.87 53.52
C VAL A 340 -3.37 26.11 54.36
N TYR A 341 -4.10 27.06 53.76
CA TYR A 341 -4.53 28.28 54.47
C TYR A 341 -5.78 28.05 55.34
N ALA A 342 -6.53 26.98 55.10
CA ALA A 342 -7.54 26.43 55.99
C ALA A 342 -7.81 24.99 55.56
N VAL A 343 -7.89 24.06 56.52
CA VAL A 343 -8.39 22.71 56.23
C VAL A 343 -9.86 22.86 55.84
N ASP A 344 -10.24 22.43 54.64
CA ASP A 344 -11.64 22.46 54.25
C ASP A 344 -12.44 21.58 55.22
N ALA A 345 -13.51 22.12 55.80
CA ALA A 345 -14.32 21.39 56.80
C ALA A 345 -14.88 20.06 56.26
N ARG A 346 -14.93 19.90 54.93
CA ARG A 346 -15.27 18.66 54.23
C ARG A 346 -14.15 17.61 54.32
N GLU A 347 -12.90 18.03 54.17
CA GLU A 347 -11.74 17.14 54.32
C GLU A 347 -11.57 16.64 55.75
N ILE A 348 -12.01 17.41 56.76
CA ILE A 348 -12.06 16.94 58.16
C ILE A 348 -13.14 15.85 58.34
N ALA A 349 -14.28 15.99 57.68
CA ALA A 349 -15.36 14.99 57.72
C ALA A 349 -15.00 13.71 56.95
N ASP A 350 -14.35 13.86 55.79
CA ASP A 350 -13.92 12.75 54.94
C ASP A 350 -12.69 12.04 55.53
N SER A 351 -11.71 12.76 56.10
CA SER A 351 -10.59 12.15 56.82
C SER A 351 -11.03 11.43 58.10
N ALA A 352 -12.06 11.93 58.80
CA ALA A 352 -12.69 11.20 59.90
C ALA A 352 -13.34 9.89 59.43
N ALA A 353 -13.93 9.87 58.23
CA ALA A 353 -14.46 8.65 57.60
C ALA A 353 -13.38 7.70 57.05
N GLN A 354 -12.25 8.26 56.58
CA GLN A 354 -11.18 7.53 55.90
C GLN A 354 -10.16 6.86 56.84
N THR A 355 -10.22 7.15 58.15
CA THR A 355 -9.49 6.38 59.17
C THR A 355 -10.02 4.94 59.33
N LEU A 356 -11.16 4.61 58.72
CA LEU A 356 -11.59 3.23 58.47
C LEU A 356 -10.88 2.70 57.20
N LYS A 357 -9.62 2.30 57.40
CA LYS A 357 -8.72 1.66 56.42
C LYS A 357 -9.45 0.73 55.45
N SER A 358 -9.51 1.13 54.18
CA SER A 358 -9.66 0.19 53.06
C SER A 358 -8.27 -0.31 52.67
N PRO A 359 -7.96 -1.61 52.70
CA PRO A 359 -6.63 -2.08 52.37
C PRO A 359 -6.39 -1.96 50.86
N THR A 360 -5.46 -1.09 50.53
CA THR A 360 -4.82 -0.90 49.23
C THR A 360 -4.13 -2.20 48.78
N GLY A 361 -4.39 -2.62 47.53
CA GLY A 361 -3.63 -3.68 46.85
C GLY A 361 -4.26 -5.08 46.87
N ALA A 362 -5.45 -5.24 46.28
CA ALA A 362 -6.00 -6.57 46.02
C ALA A 362 -5.65 -7.00 44.59
N ASP A 363 -4.65 -7.87 44.46
CA ASP A 363 -4.47 -8.72 43.28
C ASP A 363 -5.82 -9.39 42.95
N ALA A 364 -6.21 -9.45 41.66
CA ALA A 364 -7.50 -10.00 41.25
C ALA A 364 -7.74 -11.43 41.79
N GLU A 365 -6.66 -12.19 41.99
CA GLU A 365 -6.68 -13.53 42.56
C GLU A 365 -7.00 -13.52 44.06
N ARG A 366 -6.45 -12.56 44.83
CA ARG A 366 -6.80 -12.35 46.24
C ARG A 366 -8.26 -11.95 46.41
N SER A 367 -8.85 -11.24 45.44
CA SER A 367 -10.28 -10.90 45.45
C SER A 367 -11.18 -12.13 45.38
N VAL A 368 -10.84 -13.11 44.53
CA VAL A 368 -11.59 -14.37 44.44
C VAL A 368 -11.47 -15.17 45.73
N GLU A 369 -10.26 -15.31 46.28
CA GLU A 369 -10.04 -15.99 47.57
C GLU A 369 -10.79 -15.31 48.72
N GLN A 370 -10.75 -13.98 48.79
CA GLN A 370 -11.48 -13.20 49.78
C GLN A 370 -13.00 -13.37 49.65
N SER A 371 -13.51 -13.46 48.42
CA SER A 371 -14.95 -13.69 48.18
C SER A 371 -15.40 -15.06 48.68
N ILE A 372 -14.57 -16.10 48.55
CA ILE A 372 -14.86 -17.46 49.02
C ILE A 372 -14.76 -17.53 50.54
N ILE A 373 -13.73 -16.93 51.12
CA ILE A 373 -13.59 -16.83 52.59
C ILE A 373 -14.80 -16.09 53.17
N LYS A 374 -15.26 -15.02 52.51
CA LYS A 374 -16.48 -14.29 52.92
C LYS A 374 -17.71 -15.20 52.84
N ARG A 375 -17.90 -15.96 51.75
CA ARG A 375 -18.99 -16.94 51.61
C ARG A 375 -18.95 -18.03 52.68
N MET A 376 -17.77 -18.56 53.01
CA MET A 376 -17.59 -19.55 54.08
C MET A 376 -17.94 -18.99 55.47
N LYS A 377 -17.66 -17.72 55.74
CA LYS A 377 -17.98 -17.07 57.03
C LYS A 377 -19.48 -16.75 57.16
N GLU A 378 -20.13 -16.40 56.05
CA GLU A 378 -21.56 -16.09 56.03
C GLU A 378 -22.44 -17.35 56.08
N MET A 379 -22.00 -18.45 55.47
CA MET A 379 -22.72 -19.74 55.50
C MET A 379 -22.74 -20.30 56.92
N ARG A 380 -23.94 -20.48 57.48
CA ARG A 380 -24.15 -21.06 58.81
C ARG A 380 -24.64 -22.49 58.71
N LEU A 381 -23.99 -23.39 59.45
CA LEU A 381 -24.37 -24.80 59.56
C LEU A 381 -25.19 -25.01 60.84
N PRO A 382 -26.38 -25.66 60.77
CA PRO A 382 -27.25 -25.82 61.94
C PRO A 382 -26.63 -26.73 63.01
N SER A 383 -26.01 -27.84 62.61
CA SER A 383 -25.32 -28.76 63.52
C SER A 383 -24.27 -29.60 62.80
N ILE A 384 -23.16 -29.83 63.48
CA ILE A 384 -22.07 -30.72 63.05
C ILE A 384 -21.79 -31.67 64.19
N SER A 385 -21.90 -32.97 63.94
CA SER A 385 -21.57 -33.99 64.93
C SER A 385 -20.77 -35.12 64.29
N PHE A 386 -19.49 -35.26 64.67
CA PHE A 386 -18.68 -36.42 64.31
C PHE A 386 -18.56 -37.34 65.52
N LYS A 387 -18.93 -38.60 65.34
CA LYS A 387 -18.75 -39.66 66.35
C LYS A 387 -17.61 -40.57 65.88
N PRO A 388 -16.70 -41.01 66.75
CA PRO A 388 -15.74 -42.06 66.41
C PRO A 388 -16.51 -43.29 65.88
N PRO A 389 -16.13 -43.87 64.72
CA PRO A 389 -14.81 -43.84 64.06
C PRO A 389 -14.65 -42.88 62.86
N ALA A 390 -15.30 -41.70 62.83
CA ALA A 390 -15.20 -40.76 61.71
C ALA A 390 -13.75 -40.30 61.39
N THR A 391 -13.41 -40.28 60.11
CA THR A 391 -12.10 -39.87 59.56
C THR A 391 -12.14 -38.47 58.92
N ILE A 392 -10.97 -37.89 58.63
CA ILE A 392 -10.90 -36.60 57.90
C ILE A 392 -11.53 -36.67 56.50
N ILE A 393 -11.54 -37.85 55.88
CA ILE A 393 -12.18 -38.06 54.56
C ILE A 393 -13.69 -37.91 54.71
N ASP A 394 -14.28 -38.55 55.72
CA ASP A 394 -15.71 -38.45 56.03
C ASP A 394 -16.11 -37.02 56.39
N ALA A 395 -15.24 -36.29 57.09
CA ALA A 395 -15.47 -34.88 57.38
C ALA A 395 -15.44 -34.01 56.12
N VAL A 396 -14.49 -34.23 55.21
CA VAL A 396 -14.45 -33.49 53.93
C VAL A 396 -15.67 -33.79 53.07
N GLU A 397 -16.14 -35.03 53.04
CA GLU A 397 -17.37 -35.41 52.32
C GLU A 397 -18.63 -34.80 52.94
N PHE A 398 -18.71 -34.79 54.28
CA PHE A 398 -19.75 -34.07 55.00
C PHE A 398 -19.73 -32.57 54.66
N PHE A 399 -18.55 -31.93 54.68
CA PHE A 399 -18.42 -30.52 54.32
C PHE A 399 -18.74 -30.26 52.85
N ARG A 400 -18.47 -31.20 51.94
CA ARG A 400 -18.85 -31.11 50.53
C ARG A 400 -20.37 -31.11 50.37
N THR A 401 -21.06 -32.03 51.03
CA THR A 401 -22.52 -32.16 50.99
C THR A 401 -23.19 -30.96 51.68
N ALA A 402 -22.76 -30.62 52.89
CA ALA A 402 -23.24 -29.47 53.64
C ALA A 402 -23.02 -28.14 52.89
N SER A 403 -21.90 -28.00 52.16
CA SER A 403 -21.65 -26.81 51.34
C SER A 403 -22.62 -26.67 50.17
N LYS A 404 -23.16 -27.77 49.63
CA LYS A 404 -24.17 -27.71 48.57
C LYS A 404 -25.56 -27.40 49.13
N ASP A 405 -25.88 -27.95 50.30
CA ASP A 405 -27.21 -27.85 50.88
C ASP A 405 -27.49 -26.48 51.51
N TYR A 406 -26.51 -25.92 52.23
CA TYR A 406 -26.66 -24.70 53.03
C TYR A 406 -26.10 -23.42 52.38
N ASP A 407 -25.63 -23.49 51.14
CA ASP A 407 -25.22 -22.30 50.37
C ASP A 407 -26.44 -21.50 49.87
N ARG A 408 -26.22 -20.23 49.54
CA ARG A 408 -27.29 -19.27 49.22
C ARG A 408 -28.27 -19.81 48.16
N PRO A 409 -29.58 -19.60 48.32
CA PRO A 409 -30.59 -20.08 47.36
C PRO A 409 -30.56 -19.31 46.03
N ASP A 410 -29.92 -18.13 45.97
CA ASP A 410 -29.87 -17.27 44.78
C ASP A 410 -28.91 -17.79 43.68
N ILE A 411 -28.06 -18.76 44.00
CA ILE A 411 -27.02 -19.28 43.11
C ILE A 411 -27.52 -20.59 42.48
N PRO A 412 -27.37 -20.79 41.15
CA PRO A 412 -27.81 -22.01 40.49
C PRO A 412 -27.15 -23.25 41.10
N VAL A 413 -27.89 -24.36 41.16
CA VAL A 413 -27.49 -25.60 41.85
C VAL A 413 -26.11 -26.13 41.41
N GLU A 414 -25.73 -25.90 40.16
CA GLU A 414 -24.43 -26.29 39.59
C GLU A 414 -23.23 -25.52 40.17
N GLN A 415 -23.44 -24.31 40.68
CA GLN A 415 -22.39 -23.44 41.24
C GLN A 415 -22.44 -23.37 42.79
N ARG A 416 -23.27 -24.20 43.42
CA ARG A 416 -23.38 -24.29 44.89
C ARG A 416 -22.28 -25.18 45.46
N GLY A 417 -21.75 -24.76 46.60
CA GLY A 417 -20.75 -25.50 47.36
C GLY A 417 -19.30 -25.22 46.97
N PHE A 418 -18.38 -25.81 47.74
CA PHE A 418 -16.93 -25.61 47.59
C PHE A 418 -16.25 -26.89 47.10
N ASN A 419 -15.20 -26.72 46.29
CA ASN A 419 -14.37 -27.83 45.84
C ASN A 419 -13.25 -28.09 46.85
N PHE A 420 -13.13 -29.34 47.32
CA PHE A 420 -12.11 -29.73 48.31
C PHE A 420 -11.04 -30.63 47.67
N VAL A 421 -9.78 -30.39 48.03
CA VAL A 421 -8.66 -31.27 47.72
C VAL A 421 -7.94 -31.62 49.02
N LEU A 422 -7.92 -32.91 49.37
CA LEU A 422 -7.16 -33.41 50.51
C LEU A 422 -5.77 -33.84 50.04
N LYS A 423 -4.72 -33.17 50.53
CA LYS A 423 -3.33 -33.61 50.33
C LYS A 423 -2.93 -34.49 51.51
N THR A 424 -3.16 -35.80 51.37
CA THR A 424 -2.58 -36.79 52.27
C THR A 424 -1.10 -36.98 51.95
N PRO A 425 -0.23 -37.21 52.95
CA PRO A 425 1.13 -37.67 52.67
C PRO A 425 1.07 -38.95 51.81
N ASN A 426 2.01 -39.05 50.88
CA ASN A 426 1.94 -39.79 49.63
C ASN A 426 1.97 -41.33 49.77
N ALA A 427 1.00 -41.92 50.47
CA ALA A 427 0.92 -43.38 50.71
C ALA A 427 -0.38 -44.04 50.21
N LEU A 428 -1.34 -43.28 49.64
CA LEU A 428 -2.68 -43.82 49.30
C LEU A 428 -3.13 -43.54 47.85
N GLN A 429 -2.30 -42.93 46.99
CA GLN A 429 -2.60 -42.72 45.56
C GLN A 429 -2.13 -43.88 44.68
N ALA A 430 -2.43 -45.12 45.10
CA ALA A 430 -2.25 -46.31 44.28
C ALA A 430 -3.37 -47.31 44.59
N THR A 431 -4.61 -46.96 44.24
CA THR A 431 -5.78 -47.87 44.12
C THR A 431 -7.01 -47.02 43.78
N ALA A 432 -7.07 -46.54 42.53
CA ALA A 432 -8.30 -45.99 41.96
C ALA A 432 -8.28 -46.18 40.44
N THR A 433 -8.21 -47.44 40.01
CA THR A 433 -8.65 -47.87 38.69
C THR A 433 -9.08 -49.32 38.82
N GLU A 434 -10.37 -49.52 39.10
CA GLU A 434 -11.13 -50.73 38.75
C GLU A 434 -12.60 -50.50 39.13
N GLU A 435 -13.45 -50.42 38.10
CA GLU A 435 -14.89 -50.70 38.21
C GLU A 435 -15.07 -52.16 38.66
N PRO A 436 -16.19 -52.52 39.30
CA PRO A 436 -17.19 -53.24 38.50
C PRO A 436 -18.66 -53.00 38.88
N ALA A 437 -19.48 -53.51 37.97
CA ALA A 437 -20.92 -53.55 37.84
C ALA A 437 -21.75 -54.10 39.03
N GLU A 438 -23.02 -53.74 38.96
CA GLU A 438 -24.16 -54.05 39.82
C GLU A 438 -24.51 -55.55 40.01
N GLU A 439 -24.98 -55.82 41.24
CA GLU A 439 -26.14 -56.65 41.64
C GLU A 439 -26.18 -58.16 41.33
N ALA A 440 -26.10 -58.98 42.39
CA ALA A 440 -26.94 -60.17 42.55
C ALA A 440 -27.01 -60.62 44.03
N SER A 441 -28.24 -60.87 44.47
CA SER A 441 -28.70 -61.11 45.84
C SER A 441 -28.10 -62.33 46.54
N GLY A 442 -27.92 -62.23 47.87
CA GLY A 442 -27.52 -63.34 48.74
C GLY A 442 -28.01 -63.17 50.18
N PHE A 443 -29.07 -63.89 50.51
CA PHE A 443 -29.79 -63.96 51.77
C PHE A 443 -29.00 -64.68 52.88
N GLY A 444 -29.04 -64.15 54.11
CA GLY A 444 -29.04 -64.96 55.33
C GLY A 444 -27.91 -64.73 56.35
N SER A 445 -28.33 -64.30 57.54
CA SER A 445 -27.97 -64.76 58.89
C SER A 445 -27.35 -63.74 59.84
N ASP A 446 -28.05 -63.58 60.97
CA ASP A 446 -27.69 -62.93 62.22
C ASP A 446 -26.27 -63.26 62.69
N ASP A 447 -25.54 -62.30 63.26
CA ASP A 447 -25.34 -62.19 64.71
C ASP A 447 -24.30 -61.10 65.04
N GLU A 448 -24.39 -60.63 66.28
CA GLU A 448 -23.82 -59.45 66.89
C GLU A 448 -22.30 -59.54 67.19
N SER A 449 -21.66 -58.36 67.27
CA SER A 449 -20.37 -58.02 67.93
C SER A 449 -19.02 -58.18 67.19
N ALA A 450 -18.50 -57.05 66.68
CA ALA A 450 -17.06 -56.71 66.76
C ALA A 450 -16.82 -55.21 66.48
N GLN A 451 -16.14 -54.53 67.41
CA GLN A 451 -15.59 -53.18 67.23
C GLN A 451 -14.42 -53.15 66.22
N PRO A 452 -14.05 -51.97 65.69
CA PRO A 452 -13.71 -51.78 64.29
C PRO A 452 -12.23 -52.04 63.98
N ALA A 453 -11.97 -52.58 62.79
CA ALA A 453 -10.65 -52.57 62.19
C ALA A 453 -10.32 -51.15 61.68
N GLY A 454 -9.39 -50.49 62.35
CA GLY A 454 -8.87 -49.19 61.93
C GLY A 454 -8.16 -49.29 60.58
N GLN A 455 -8.63 -48.51 59.61
CA GLN A 455 -7.88 -48.20 58.40
C GLN A 455 -6.64 -47.40 58.76
N ALA A 456 -5.48 -48.04 58.56
CA ALA A 456 -4.17 -47.50 58.83
C ALA A 456 -3.88 -46.24 57.99
N GLY A 457 -3.49 -45.16 58.66
CA GLY A 457 -2.88 -43.98 58.04
C GLY A 457 -3.72 -42.70 58.03
N VAL A 458 -5.03 -42.78 58.28
CA VAL A 458 -5.90 -41.60 58.34
C VAL A 458 -6.28 -41.30 59.80
N PRO A 459 -5.92 -40.12 60.36
CA PRO A 459 -6.23 -39.80 61.75
C PRO A 459 -7.74 -39.71 61.98
N VAL A 460 -8.19 -40.36 63.06
CA VAL A 460 -9.58 -40.38 63.52
C VAL A 460 -9.92 -39.07 64.21
N ILE A 461 -11.10 -38.53 63.91
CA ILE A 461 -11.58 -37.28 64.51
C ILE A 461 -12.14 -37.60 65.91
N PRO A 462 -11.70 -36.87 66.96
CA PRO A 462 -12.34 -36.93 68.28
C PRO A 462 -13.83 -36.54 68.20
N MET A 463 -14.64 -36.98 69.17
CA MET A 463 -16.05 -36.59 69.22
C MET A 463 -16.19 -35.06 69.30
N ILE A 464 -16.85 -34.48 68.31
CA ILE A 464 -17.17 -33.04 68.26
C ILE A 464 -18.65 -32.89 67.93
N ALA A 465 -19.35 -32.05 68.70
CA ALA A 465 -20.75 -31.69 68.48
C ALA A 465 -20.91 -30.18 68.65
N VAL A 466 -21.09 -29.45 67.55
CA VAL A 466 -21.21 -27.99 67.54
C VAL A 466 -22.44 -27.59 66.72
N SER A 467 -23.23 -26.63 67.23
CA SER A 467 -24.44 -26.13 66.58
C SER A 467 -24.31 -24.65 66.20
N ASN A 468 -24.96 -24.23 65.11
CA ASN A 468 -25.00 -22.83 64.63
C ASN A 468 -23.62 -22.19 64.45
N ILE A 469 -22.71 -22.87 63.75
CA ILE A 469 -21.34 -22.39 63.48
C ILE A 469 -21.19 -21.94 62.02
N SER A 470 -20.27 -21.02 61.74
CA SER A 470 -19.92 -20.68 60.36
C SER A 470 -19.20 -21.86 59.69
N PHE A 471 -19.36 -22.01 58.38
CA PHE A 471 -18.68 -23.07 57.62
C PHE A 471 -17.14 -22.97 57.79
N TYR A 472 -16.62 -21.75 57.79
CA TYR A 472 -15.20 -21.47 57.98
C TYR A 472 -14.69 -21.96 59.36
N ASP A 473 -15.41 -21.61 60.43
CA ASP A 473 -15.00 -21.95 61.79
C ASP A 473 -15.14 -23.44 62.07
N ALA A 474 -16.16 -24.09 61.49
CA ALA A 474 -16.34 -25.54 61.54
C ALA A 474 -15.19 -26.31 60.90
N LEU A 475 -14.81 -25.95 59.66
CA LEU A 475 -13.71 -26.59 58.96
C LEU A 475 -12.39 -26.38 59.70
N LYS A 476 -12.19 -25.19 60.26
CA LYS A 476 -11.01 -24.86 61.08
C LYS A 476 -10.93 -25.74 62.32
N GLN A 477 -12.01 -25.88 63.09
CA GLN A 477 -12.03 -26.71 64.30
C GLN A 477 -11.75 -28.19 63.99
N VAL A 478 -12.34 -28.73 62.92
CA VAL A 478 -12.09 -30.12 62.52
C VAL A 478 -10.63 -30.30 62.06
N CYS A 479 -10.09 -29.36 61.28
CA CYS A 479 -8.68 -29.41 60.86
C CYS A 479 -7.71 -29.31 62.05
N GLU A 480 -7.98 -28.42 63.01
CA GLU A 480 -7.14 -28.23 64.20
C GLU A 480 -7.10 -29.47 65.10
N LEU A 481 -8.23 -30.15 65.29
CA LEU A 481 -8.31 -31.39 66.09
C LEU A 481 -7.48 -32.54 65.49
N VAL A 482 -7.31 -32.54 64.17
CA VAL A 482 -6.66 -33.62 63.41
C VAL A 482 -5.21 -33.27 63.06
N GLY A 483 -4.77 -32.03 63.29
CA GLY A 483 -3.41 -31.57 62.92
C GLY A 483 -3.27 -31.19 61.44
N TYR A 484 -4.38 -30.80 60.80
CA TYR A 484 -4.42 -30.29 59.43
C TYR A 484 -4.61 -28.77 59.44
N LYS A 485 -4.27 -28.14 58.31
CA LYS A 485 -4.55 -26.75 57.97
C LYS A 485 -5.18 -26.70 56.59
N PHE A 486 -6.03 -25.71 56.33
CA PHE A 486 -6.61 -25.52 55.00
C PHE A 486 -6.20 -24.18 54.41
N LYS A 487 -6.03 -24.12 53.09
CA LYS A 487 -5.77 -22.91 52.30
C LYS A 487 -6.80 -22.82 51.18
N VAL A 488 -7.35 -21.63 50.96
CA VAL A 488 -8.18 -21.35 49.78
C VAL A 488 -7.25 -20.87 48.67
N GLN A 489 -7.23 -21.55 47.53
CA GLN A 489 -6.51 -21.13 46.33
C GLN A 489 -7.49 -21.09 45.16
N GLY A 490 -7.72 -19.89 44.61
CA GLY A 490 -8.78 -19.69 43.62
C GLY A 490 -10.12 -20.23 44.13
N SER A 491 -10.77 -21.12 43.37
CA SER A 491 -12.07 -21.71 43.73
C SER A 491 -11.99 -23.01 44.56
N ILE A 492 -10.79 -23.42 44.99
CA ILE A 492 -10.56 -24.73 45.63
C ILE A 492 -10.04 -24.52 47.06
N VAL A 493 -10.55 -25.35 47.99
CA VAL A 493 -10.10 -25.45 49.37
C VAL A 493 -9.17 -26.65 49.51
N ILE A 494 -7.90 -26.41 49.79
CA ILE A 494 -6.89 -27.45 49.94
C ILE A 494 -6.67 -27.73 51.43
N VAL A 495 -6.95 -28.95 51.88
CA VAL A 495 -6.70 -29.43 53.24
C VAL A 495 -5.38 -30.19 53.27
N MET A 496 -4.44 -29.78 54.12
CA MET A 496 -3.06 -30.27 54.17
C MET A 496 -2.61 -30.52 55.60
N HIS A 497 -1.64 -31.40 55.82
CA HIS A 497 -1.05 -31.58 57.15
C HIS A 497 -0.34 -30.29 57.62
N LYS A 498 -0.32 -30.01 58.93
CA LYS A 498 0.26 -28.78 59.51
C LYS A 498 1.72 -28.52 59.08
N ASN A 499 2.49 -29.58 58.85
CA ASN A 499 3.93 -29.54 58.54
C ASN A 499 4.28 -29.37 57.06
N ALA A 500 3.32 -29.40 56.13
CA ALA A 500 3.62 -29.15 54.71
C ALA A 500 3.90 -27.65 54.49
N SER A 501 5.05 -27.28 53.89
CA SER A 501 5.38 -25.88 53.62
C SER A 501 4.37 -25.24 52.65
N THR A 502 3.92 -24.04 53.01
CA THR A 502 2.74 -23.37 52.43
C THR A 502 3.05 -22.54 51.19
N ASP A 503 4.33 -22.24 50.94
CA ASP A 503 4.71 -21.11 50.10
C ASP A 503 5.38 -21.54 48.80
N GLU A 504 4.87 -21.00 47.70
CA GLU A 504 5.37 -21.26 46.36
C GLU A 504 6.72 -20.54 46.23
N MET A 505 7.80 -21.31 46.08
CA MET A 505 9.13 -20.74 45.85
C MET A 505 9.17 -20.10 44.46
N VAL A 506 9.29 -18.79 44.43
CA VAL A 506 9.37 -18.01 43.19
C VAL A 506 10.84 -17.80 42.83
N THR A 507 11.16 -17.85 41.54
CA THR A 507 12.49 -17.49 41.04
C THR A 507 12.43 -16.10 40.40
N ARG A 508 13.20 -15.14 40.92
CA ARG A 508 13.35 -13.79 40.35
C ARG A 508 14.79 -13.51 39.93
N SER A 509 14.95 -12.65 38.92
CA SER A 509 16.27 -12.21 38.43
C SER A 509 16.44 -10.72 38.63
N TYR A 510 17.49 -10.32 39.36
CA TYR A 510 17.79 -8.92 39.68
C TYR A 510 19.03 -8.44 38.95
N PRO A 511 19.04 -7.23 38.36
CA PRO A 511 20.26 -6.63 37.81
C PRO A 511 21.16 -6.15 38.95
N VAL A 512 22.45 -6.47 38.88
CA VAL A 512 23.45 -6.10 39.90
C VAL A 512 24.70 -5.54 39.21
N LEU A 513 25.23 -4.40 39.68
CA LEU A 513 26.46 -3.79 39.17
C LEU A 513 27.68 -4.67 39.47
N SER A 514 28.70 -4.66 38.61
CA SER A 514 29.95 -5.41 38.85
C SER A 514 30.69 -4.94 40.12
N SER A 515 30.58 -3.66 40.46
CA SER A 515 31.13 -3.07 41.70
C SER A 515 30.51 -3.63 42.97
N PHE A 516 29.35 -4.28 42.88
CA PHE A 516 28.73 -4.98 43.99
C PHE A 516 29.51 -6.25 44.35
N MET A 517 30.05 -6.96 43.34
CA MET A 517 30.85 -8.17 43.57
C MET A 517 32.13 -7.84 44.33
N ASP A 518 32.81 -6.75 43.97
CA ASP A 518 34.04 -6.33 44.63
C ASP A 518 33.76 -5.94 46.09
N ARG A 519 32.68 -5.18 46.33
CA ARG A 519 32.24 -4.82 47.68
C ARG A 519 31.83 -6.03 48.51
N MET A 520 31.13 -7.00 47.92
CA MET A 520 30.74 -8.24 48.60
C MET A 520 31.98 -9.09 48.92
N THR A 521 32.91 -9.23 47.98
CA THR A 521 34.13 -10.01 48.20
C THR A 521 34.96 -9.38 49.31
N SER A 522 35.11 -8.05 49.32
CA SER A 522 35.73 -7.31 50.44
C SER A 522 34.98 -7.48 51.75
N ALA A 523 33.65 -7.36 51.76
CA ALA A 523 32.86 -7.57 52.98
C ALA A 523 32.94 -9.01 53.51
N SER A 524 33.02 -10.00 52.61
CA SER A 524 33.19 -11.41 52.96
C SER A 524 34.60 -11.71 53.48
N SER A 525 35.65 -11.06 52.94
CA SER A 525 37.02 -11.18 53.44
C SER A 525 37.19 -10.51 54.79
N ASP A 526 36.65 -9.31 54.98
CA ASP A 526 36.67 -8.60 56.27
C ASP A 526 35.93 -9.41 57.35
N MET A 527 34.86 -10.11 56.97
CA MET A 527 34.11 -11.00 57.85
C MET A 527 34.88 -12.30 58.16
N LYS A 528 35.61 -12.84 57.19
CA LYS A 528 36.49 -14.00 57.38
C LYS A 528 37.67 -13.64 58.28
N GLU A 529 38.21 -12.44 58.16
CA GLU A 529 39.25 -11.88 59.03
C GLU A 529 38.73 -11.62 60.46
N MET A 530 37.50 -11.11 60.60
CA MET A 530 36.86 -10.91 61.90
C MET A 530 36.53 -12.25 62.60
N LYS A 531 36.15 -13.29 61.85
CA LYS A 531 36.00 -14.67 62.36
C LYS A 531 37.34 -15.39 62.58
N SER A 532 38.42 -14.98 61.91
CA SER A 532 39.77 -15.54 62.07
C SER A 532 40.65 -14.78 63.06
N SER A 533 40.15 -13.73 63.72
CA SER A 533 40.82 -13.05 64.85
C SER A 533 40.73 -13.87 66.16
N GLY A 534 40.68 -15.19 66.03
CA GLY A 534 41.00 -16.18 67.06
C GLY A 534 42.32 -16.85 66.69
N PHE A 535 43.42 -16.28 67.18
CA PHE A 535 44.78 -16.84 67.30
C PHE A 535 45.12 -18.08 66.44
N GLY A 536 45.83 -17.88 65.32
CA GLY A 536 46.48 -18.98 64.60
C GLY A 536 46.98 -18.60 63.21
N GLY A 537 48.23 -18.13 63.13
CA GLY A 537 48.91 -17.89 61.86
C GLY A 537 49.22 -19.18 61.10
N GLY A 538 48.99 -19.17 59.80
CA GLY A 538 49.32 -20.28 58.91
C GLY A 538 49.08 -19.92 57.45
N SER A 539 50.14 -19.47 56.77
CA SER A 539 50.18 -19.29 55.31
C SER A 539 49.83 -20.61 54.62
N SER A 540 48.77 -20.61 53.80
CA SER A 540 48.57 -21.63 52.77
C SER A 540 48.30 -20.95 51.44
N ARG A 541 49.22 -21.21 50.53
CA ARG A 541 49.22 -20.86 49.11
C ARG A 541 48.46 -21.99 48.41
N ALA A 542 47.32 -21.68 47.77
CA ALA A 542 46.53 -22.63 46.98
C ALA A 542 45.86 -21.82 45.84
N SER A 543 46.41 -21.85 44.63
CA SER A 543 46.03 -22.76 43.53
C SER A 543 44.60 -22.48 43.00
N ASP A 544 44.57 -21.81 41.85
CA ASP A 544 43.45 -21.75 40.89
C ASP A 544 42.94 -23.17 40.60
N GLU A 545 41.75 -23.51 41.11
CA GLU A 545 40.82 -24.45 40.48
C GLU A 545 39.38 -24.07 40.87
N GLU A 546 38.48 -24.21 39.90
CA GLU A 546 37.11 -23.71 39.84
C GLU A 546 36.23 -24.19 41.01
N SER A 547 35.62 -23.25 41.73
CA SER A 547 34.65 -23.55 42.80
C SER A 547 33.39 -22.69 42.65
N GLU A 548 32.48 -23.12 41.79
CA GLU A 548 31.11 -22.58 41.71
C GLU A 548 30.32 -22.79 43.02
N GLY A 549 30.72 -23.78 43.83
CA GLY A 549 30.06 -24.10 45.11
C GLY A 549 30.41 -23.19 46.28
N ASN A 550 31.48 -22.39 46.19
CA ASN A 550 31.82 -21.43 47.25
C ASN A 550 31.01 -20.14 47.12
N GLN A 551 30.77 -19.70 45.89
CA GLN A 551 30.03 -18.46 45.63
C GLN A 551 28.60 -18.53 46.17
N GLU A 552 27.83 -19.58 45.90
CA GLU A 552 26.44 -19.70 46.40
C GLU A 552 26.37 -19.60 47.92
N LYS A 553 27.36 -20.17 48.64
CA LYS A 553 27.44 -20.10 50.10
C LYS A 553 27.76 -18.69 50.58
N ASP A 554 28.74 -18.04 49.98
CA ASP A 554 29.11 -16.66 50.29
C ASP A 554 27.91 -15.71 50.05
N TRP A 555 27.13 -15.94 48.99
CA TRP A 555 25.90 -15.19 48.68
C TRP A 555 24.79 -15.43 49.71
N LYS A 556 24.56 -16.69 50.13
CA LYS A 556 23.56 -17.00 51.17
C LYS A 556 23.95 -16.40 52.52
N GLU A 557 25.23 -16.50 52.89
CA GLU A 557 25.75 -15.96 54.14
C GLU A 557 25.65 -14.43 54.17
N PHE A 558 26.03 -13.75 53.09
CA PHE A 558 25.94 -12.30 52.99
C PHE A 558 24.50 -11.80 53.13
N PHE A 559 23.56 -12.39 52.39
CA PHE A 559 22.16 -11.98 52.48
C PHE A 559 21.47 -12.41 53.78
N SER A 560 21.95 -13.48 54.43
CA SER A 560 21.46 -13.84 55.77
C SER A 560 21.80 -12.78 56.83
N LEU A 561 22.92 -12.08 56.68
CA LEU A 561 23.30 -10.96 57.56
C LEU A 561 22.39 -9.75 57.38
N LEU A 562 21.89 -9.54 56.16
CA LEU A 562 20.95 -8.48 55.81
C LEU A 562 19.49 -8.82 56.16
N GLY A 563 19.25 -9.99 56.77
CA GLY A 563 17.95 -10.40 57.29
C GLY A 563 17.20 -11.44 56.44
N VAL A 564 17.71 -11.79 55.25
CA VAL A 564 17.02 -12.71 54.32
C VAL A 564 17.12 -14.16 54.81
N GLN A 565 15.98 -14.80 55.05
CA GLN A 565 15.91 -16.21 55.46
C GLN A 565 15.96 -17.17 54.27
N TRP A 566 16.58 -18.33 54.47
CA TRP A 566 16.78 -19.35 53.42
C TRP A 566 16.13 -20.69 53.80
N PRO A 567 14.85 -20.93 53.42
CA PRO A 567 14.17 -22.21 53.65
C PRO A 567 14.70 -23.34 52.75
N GLU A 568 14.41 -24.60 53.09
CA GLU A 568 14.82 -25.77 52.30
C GLU A 568 14.34 -25.66 50.84
N GLY A 569 15.26 -25.79 49.88
CA GLY A 569 14.99 -25.67 48.44
C GLY A 569 15.22 -24.27 47.83
N SER A 570 15.70 -23.32 48.63
CA SER A 570 16.12 -21.98 48.18
C SER A 570 17.56 -21.98 47.62
N SER A 571 17.76 -21.21 46.53
CA SER A 571 19.04 -21.16 45.81
C SER A 571 19.31 -19.75 45.29
N ILE A 572 20.58 -19.36 45.27
CA ILE A 572 21.04 -18.07 44.75
C ILE A 572 22.20 -18.30 43.78
N MET A 573 22.12 -17.69 42.60
CA MET A 573 23.12 -17.84 41.56
C MET A 573 23.36 -16.51 40.87
N TYR A 574 24.60 -16.04 40.88
CA TYR A 574 25.01 -14.85 40.16
C TYR A 574 25.58 -15.22 38.79
N ILE A 575 25.02 -14.65 37.72
CA ILE A 575 25.49 -14.86 36.36
C ILE A 575 26.27 -13.62 35.94
N LYS A 576 27.61 -13.70 36.06
CA LYS A 576 28.55 -12.59 35.78
C LYS A 576 28.45 -12.04 34.36
N THR A 577 28.18 -12.91 33.38
CA THR A 577 28.10 -12.53 31.96
C THR A 577 26.96 -11.56 31.65
N ILE A 578 25.86 -11.65 32.39
CA ILE A 578 24.67 -10.82 32.20
C ILE A 578 24.46 -9.81 33.33
N GLY A 579 25.30 -9.84 34.37
CA GLY A 579 25.17 -8.99 35.56
C GLY A 579 23.84 -9.21 36.29
N LYS A 580 23.35 -10.45 36.37
CA LYS A 580 22.06 -10.76 37.02
C LYS A 580 22.21 -11.78 38.14
N LEU A 581 21.56 -11.50 39.26
CA LEU A 581 21.37 -12.39 40.40
C LEU A 581 20.05 -13.15 40.25
N ARG A 582 20.10 -14.46 40.06
CA ARG A 582 18.94 -15.35 40.05
C ARG A 582 18.73 -15.90 41.45
N VAL A 583 17.59 -15.56 42.07
CA VAL A 583 17.24 -16.01 43.42
C VAL A 583 15.95 -16.80 43.38
N LYS A 584 15.96 -17.97 43.99
CA LYS A 584 14.77 -18.79 44.25
C LYS A 584 14.49 -18.79 45.75
N ASN A 585 13.42 -18.12 46.16
CA ASN A 585 13.00 -18.03 47.56
C ASN A 585 11.48 -17.76 47.66
N THR A 586 10.94 -17.65 48.87
CA THR A 586 9.57 -17.19 49.12
C THR A 586 9.39 -15.74 48.71
N TYR A 587 8.14 -15.33 48.46
CA TYR A 587 7.84 -13.96 48.03
C TYR A 587 8.27 -12.92 49.06
N GLU A 588 8.03 -13.21 50.35
CA GLU A 588 8.37 -12.31 51.46
C GLU A 588 9.90 -12.11 51.55
N ASN A 589 10.67 -13.20 51.48
CA ASN A 589 12.13 -13.12 51.54
C ASN A 589 12.74 -12.46 50.29
N LEU A 590 12.07 -12.54 49.13
CA LEU A 590 12.49 -11.83 47.91
C LEU A 590 12.28 -10.31 48.03
N ALA A 591 11.25 -9.84 48.76
CA ALA A 591 11.02 -8.42 48.98
C ALA A 591 12.10 -7.80 49.88
N GLU A 592 12.51 -8.50 50.94
CA GLU A 592 13.63 -8.09 51.80
C GLU A 592 14.94 -8.04 51.02
N LEU A 593 15.17 -9.03 50.14
CA LEU A 593 16.34 -9.05 49.26
C LEU A 593 16.32 -7.91 48.24
N GLU A 594 15.15 -7.54 47.69
CA GLU A 594 14.99 -6.39 46.79
C GLU A 594 15.33 -5.06 47.48
N GLN A 595 14.89 -4.91 48.73
CA GLN A 595 15.21 -3.73 49.54
C GLN A 595 16.73 -3.63 49.78
N ALA A 596 17.37 -4.74 50.19
CA ALA A 596 18.81 -4.81 50.40
C ALA A 596 19.62 -4.53 49.12
N LEU A 597 19.16 -5.03 47.97
CA LEU A 597 19.79 -4.75 46.68
C LEU A 597 19.66 -3.27 46.29
N THR A 598 18.51 -2.64 46.52
CA THR A 598 18.27 -1.24 46.15
C THR A 598 19.17 -0.28 46.92
N GLU A 599 19.38 -0.54 48.22
CA GLU A 599 20.26 0.27 49.06
C GLU A 599 21.73 0.20 48.59
N MET A 600 22.19 -0.99 48.20
CA MET A 600 23.59 -1.24 47.89
C MET A 600 23.96 -0.96 46.43
N ASN A 601 23.01 -1.09 45.50
CA ASN A 601 23.21 -0.87 44.07
C ASN A 601 23.17 0.62 43.67
N ALA A 602 23.38 1.53 44.62
CA ALA A 602 23.53 2.95 44.36
C ALA A 602 24.78 3.22 43.50
N ASP A 603 24.62 4.09 42.49
CA ASP A 603 25.71 4.49 41.60
C ASP A 603 26.78 5.27 42.38
N PRO A 604 28.08 4.96 42.21
CA PRO A 604 29.14 5.73 42.86
C PRO A 604 29.14 7.17 42.36
N LYS A 605 29.12 8.14 43.28
CA LYS A 605 29.21 9.57 42.93
C LYS A 605 30.65 9.93 42.61
N LEU A 606 30.89 10.43 41.40
CA LEU A 606 32.18 10.99 41.01
C LEU A 606 32.32 12.39 41.62
N ILE A 607 33.43 12.64 42.32
CA ILE A 607 33.79 13.96 42.84
C ILE A 607 35.08 14.44 42.17
N GLU A 608 35.07 15.68 41.69
CA GLU A 608 36.28 16.36 41.19
C GLU A 608 36.97 17.05 42.36
N ILE A 609 38.24 16.74 42.59
CA ILE A 609 39.04 17.33 43.66
C ILE A 609 40.07 18.25 42.99
N GLU A 610 39.85 19.57 43.08
CA GLU A 610 40.83 20.59 42.67
C GLU A 610 41.64 21.01 43.90
N ALA A 611 42.96 20.84 43.85
CA ALA A 611 43.89 21.40 44.82
C ALA A 611 44.71 22.50 44.15
N ARG A 612 44.70 23.71 44.73
CA ARG A 612 45.58 24.81 44.30
C ARG A 612 46.69 25.01 45.32
N PHE A 613 47.93 24.82 44.87
CA PHE A 613 49.12 25.14 45.65
C PHE A 613 49.61 26.52 45.24
N VAL A 614 49.77 27.41 46.22
CA VAL A 614 50.36 28.75 46.02
C VAL A 614 51.62 28.81 46.87
N GLU A 615 52.76 28.99 46.20
CA GLU A 615 54.05 29.22 46.84
C GLU A 615 54.43 30.69 46.66
N VAL A 616 54.79 31.36 47.77
CA VAL A 616 55.23 32.76 47.76
C VAL A 616 56.67 32.79 48.24
N CYS A 617 57.60 33.01 47.31
CA CYS A 617 58.99 33.31 47.63
C CYS A 617 59.19 34.83 47.58
N GLN A 618 59.39 35.46 48.74
CA GLN A 618 59.77 36.87 48.84
C GLN A 618 61.23 36.95 49.31
N GLU A 619 62.09 37.50 48.46
CA GLU A 619 63.47 37.87 48.81
C GLU A 619 63.60 39.39 48.71
N ASP A 620 63.35 40.10 49.82
CA ASP A 620 63.71 41.52 49.94
C ASP A 620 64.95 41.64 50.84
N LEU A 621 66.11 41.84 50.21
CA LEU A 621 67.37 42.24 50.86
C LEU A 621 67.64 43.72 50.53
N ASN A 622 67.19 44.63 51.40
CA ASN A 622 67.67 46.01 51.39
C ASN A 622 68.83 46.14 52.39
N SER A 623 70.05 46.17 51.86
CA SER A 623 71.27 46.49 52.61
C SER A 623 71.57 47.99 52.53
N LEU A 624 71.45 48.65 53.69
CA LEU A 624 71.97 49.96 54.15
C LEU A 624 71.95 51.17 53.19
#